data_AF-A0A7V2YWS9-F1
#
_entry.id   AF-A0A7V2YWS9-F1
#
_cell.length_a   1.000
_cell.length_b   1.000
_cell.length_c   1.000
_cell.angle_alpha   90.00
_cell.angle_beta   90.00
_cell.angle_gamma   90.00
#
_symmetry.space_group_name_H-M   'P 1'
#
loop_
_entity.id
_entity.type
_entity.pdbx_description
1 polymer ?
#
loop_
_entity_poly.entity_id
_entity_poly.type
_entity_poly.pdbx_seq_one_letter_code
_entity_poly.pdbx_strand_id
1 'polypeptide(L)' 'QHMVDGIKIGHADAVLAASIFHFGEYTVDEAKRYMQQQGIEVRL' A
#
# COMPACT_ATOMS: atom_id res chain seq x y z
N GLN A 1 2.04 1.80 -6.33
CA GLN A 1 0.94 2.06 -7.29
C GLN A 1 -0.29 1.20 -6.98
N HIS A 2 -0.27 -0.13 -7.18
CA HIS A 2 -1.47 -0.98 -7.08
C HIS A 2 -2.29 -0.84 -5.78
N MET A 3 -1.63 -0.76 -4.62
CA MET A 3 -2.31 -0.56 -3.33
C MET A 3 -3.04 0.80 -3.25
N VAL A 4 -2.46 1.85 -3.84
CA VAL A 4 -3.04 3.19 -3.90
C VAL A 4 -4.24 3.22 -4.86
N ASP A 5 -4.13 2.53 -5.99
CA ASP A 5 -5.22 2.42 -6.96
C ASP A 5 -6.42 1.66 -6.37
N GLY A 6 -6.17 0.58 -5.64
CA GLY A 6 -7.23 -0.16 -4.94
C GLY A 6 -8.07 0.76 -4.03
N ILE A 7 -7.42 1.71 -3.36
CA ILE A 7 -8.11 2.67 -2.47
C ILE A 7 -8.73 3.83 -3.26
N LYS A 8 -7.95 4.54 -4.09
CA LYS A 8 -8.41 5.79 -4.74
C LYS A 8 -9.38 5.56 -5.89
N ILE A 9 -9.15 4.51 -6.68
CA ILE A 9 -9.93 4.20 -7.89
C ILE A 9 -10.95 3.11 -7.57
N GLY A 10 -10.49 2.08 -6.86
CA GLY A 10 -11.34 0.96 -6.46
C GLY A 10 -12.27 1.27 -5.28
N HIS A 11 -12.05 2.39 -4.57
CA HIS A 11 -12.78 2.75 -3.36
C HIS A 11 -12.75 1.66 -2.28
N ALA A 12 -11.70 0.84 -2.26
CA ALA A 12 -11.53 -0.21 -1.25
C ALA A 12 -11.16 0.39 0.11
N ASP A 13 -11.77 -0.12 1.17
CA ASP A 13 -11.41 0.25 2.55
C ASP A 13 -10.05 -0.33 2.97
N ALA A 14 -9.63 -1.43 2.34
CA ALA A 14 -8.37 -2.11 2.61
C ALA A 14 -7.82 -2.82 1.36
N VAL A 15 -6.51 -3.03 1.35
CA VAL A 15 -5.79 -3.76 0.29
C VAL A 15 -4.80 -4.73 0.91
N LEU A 16 -4.59 -5.86 0.24
CA LEU A 16 -3.70 -6.93 0.70
C LEU A 16 -2.71 -7.30 -0.40
N ALA A 17 -1.45 -7.50 -0.02
CA ALA A 17 -0.42 -8.07 -0.87
C ALA A 17 0.38 -9.10 -0.06
N ALA A 18 0.83 -10.17 -0.72
CA ALA A 18 1.56 -11.26 -0.06
C ALA A 18 2.98 -11.42 -0.63
N SER A 19 3.12 -11.90 -1.87
CA SER A 19 4.42 -12.31 -2.44
C SER A 19 5.48 -11.21 -2.36
N ILE A 20 5.12 -9.96 -2.67
CA ILE A 20 6.05 -8.82 -2.66
C ILE A 20 6.64 -8.55 -1.26
N PHE A 21 5.91 -8.89 -0.19
CA PHE A 21 6.39 -8.77 1.18
C PHE A 21 7.09 -10.04 1.66
N HIS A 22 6.63 -11.23 1.25
CA HIS A 22 7.24 -12.50 1.62
C HIS A 22 8.64 -12.67 1.02
N PHE A 23 8.86 -12.17 -0.19
CA PHE A 23 10.14 -12.26 -0.89
C PHE A 23 11.02 -11.01 -0.71
N GLY A 24 10.57 -10.02 0.07
CA GLY A 24 11.35 -8.82 0.36
C GLY A 24 11.59 -7.90 -0.84
N GLU A 25 10.77 -8.00 -1.89
CA GLU A 25 10.80 -7.05 -3.01
C GLU A 25 10.46 -5.63 -2.55
N TYR A 26 9.55 -5.53 -1.58
CA TYR A 26 9.24 -4.31 -0.82
C TYR A 26 8.98 -4.65 0.63
N THR A 27 9.19 -3.69 1.52
CA THR A 27 8.81 -3.76 2.92
C THR A 27 7.43 -3.13 3.14
N VAL A 28 6.79 -3.48 4.26
CA VAL A 28 5.54 -2.85 4.68
C VAL A 28 5.73 -1.35 4.95
N ASP A 29 6.89 -0.93 5.47
CA ASP A 29 7.19 0.48 5.74
C ASP A 29 7.29 1.29 4.44
N GLU A 30 7.99 0.77 3.42
CA GLU A 30 8.08 1.41 2.10
C GLU A 30 6.70 1.57 1.45
N ALA A 31 5.87 0.52 1.51
CA ALA A 31 4.50 0.57 0.99
C ALA A 31 3.67 1.65 1.70
N LYS A 32 3.74 1.71 3.04
CA LYS A 32 3.04 2.74 3.84
C LYS A 32 3.53 4.15 3.55
N ARG A 33 4.84 4.38 3.46
CA ARG A 33 5.39 5.70 3.12
C ARG A 33 4.90 6.15 1.76
N TYR A 34 4.89 5.25 0.78
CA TYR A 34 4.35 5.55 -0.53
C TYR A 34 2.85 5.88 -0.47
N MET A 35 2.04 5.11 0.26
CA MET A 35 0.61 5.42 0.47
C MET A 35 0.42 6.80 1.14
N GLN A 36 1.20 7.11 2.16
CA GLN A 36 1.18 8.42 2.84
C GLN A 36 1.54 9.57 1.88
N GLN A 37 2.57 9.40 1.05
CA GLN A 37 2.95 10.38 0.01
C GLN A 37 1.85 10.61 -1.02
N GLN A 38 1.00 9.60 -1.25
CA GLN A 38 -0.18 9.71 -2.10
C GLN A 38 -1.40 10.28 -1.36
N GLY A 39 -1.27 10.72 -0.11
CA GLY A 39 -2.36 11.31 0.68
C GLY A 39 -3.33 10.28 1.26
N ILE A 40 -2.93 9.01 1.36
CA ILE A 40 -3.71 7.98 2.06
C ILE A 40 -3.22 7.91 3.50
N GLU A 41 -4.14 8.06 4.45
CA GLU A 41 -3.84 7.94 5.87
C GLU A 41 -3.46 6.48 6.21
N VAL A 42 -2.28 6.31 6.80
CA VAL A 42 -1.75 5.02 7.21
C VAL A 42 -1.07 5.15 8.56
N ARG A 43 -1.11 4.09 9.37
CA ARG A 43 -0.34 4.02 10.61
C ARG A 43 1.14 3.76 10.31
N LEU A 44 2.00 4.72 10.63
CA LEU A 44 3.46 4.56 10.59
C LEU A 44 3.97 3.84 11.84
#